data_AF-A0A497EG84-F1
#
_entry.id   AF-A0A497EG84-F1
#
_cell.length_a   1.000
_cell.length_b   1.000
_cell.length_c   1.000
_cell.angle_alpha   90.00
_cell.angle_beta   90.00
_cell.angle_gamma   90.00
#
_symmetry.space_group_name_H-M   'P 1'
#
loop_
_entity.id
_entity.type
_entity.pdbx_description
1 polymer ?
#
loop_
_entity_poly.entity_id
_entity_poly.type
_entity_poly.pdbx_seq_one_letter_code
_entity_poly.pdbx_strand_id
1 'polypeptide(L)'
;TTAFDCTDLAQVSVKFWRHLNVEQPSYDHAYLRVSSDGVNWSDAWQNTSEVTDSSWTQVEYDISDVADGQSTVYLRWTMGTTDSGWRYSGWNIDDVEVWGLESVAPPLFTDGFESGDMNQWNGNF
;
A
#
# COMPACT_ATOMS: atom_id res chain seq x y z
N THR A 1 -11.39 3.78 3.12
CA THR A 1 -11.62 4.63 1.94
C THR A 1 -12.75 4.03 1.13
N THR A 2 -13.24 4.72 0.09
CA THR A 2 -13.88 4.04 -1.04
C THR A 2 -12.85 3.20 -1.80
N ALA A 3 -13.31 2.34 -2.70
CA ALA A 3 -12.42 1.60 -3.59
C ALA A 3 -11.62 2.56 -4.49
N PHE A 4 -10.37 2.21 -4.79
CA PHE A 4 -9.55 2.79 -5.85
C PHE A 4 -8.97 1.68 -6.73
N ASP A 5 -8.60 2.03 -7.96
CA ASP A 5 -8.18 1.09 -9.02
C ASP A 5 -6.66 1.10 -9.17
N CYS A 6 -6.05 -0.08 -9.07
CA CYS A 6 -4.63 -0.35 -9.24
C CYS A 6 -4.36 -1.39 -10.35
N THR A 7 -5.32 -1.62 -11.27
CA THR A 7 -5.23 -2.65 -12.32
C THR A 7 -3.95 -2.54 -13.14
N ASP A 8 -3.54 -1.32 -13.47
CA ASP A 8 -2.36 -1.04 -14.29
C ASP A 8 -1.16 -0.57 -13.45
N LEU A 9 -1.16 -0.86 -12.15
CA LEU A 9 -0.08 -0.47 -11.24
C LEU A 9 0.68 -1.67 -10.67
N ALA A 10 1.98 -1.47 -10.46
CA ALA A 10 2.87 -2.36 -9.74
C ALA A 10 3.68 -1.58 -8.68
N GLN A 11 4.22 -2.28 -7.67
CA GLN A 11 4.93 -1.67 -6.55
C GLN A 11 4.09 -0.59 -5.85
N VAL A 12 2.81 -0.89 -5.64
CA VAL A 12 1.89 0.09 -5.05
C VAL A 12 2.25 0.36 -3.59
N SER A 13 2.39 1.63 -3.24
CA SER A 13 2.61 2.11 -1.87
C SER A 13 1.59 3.18 -1.48
N VAL A 14 1.40 3.36 -0.17
CA VAL A 14 0.61 4.45 0.39
C VAL A 14 1.51 5.36 1.21
N LYS A 15 1.41 6.66 0.97
CA LYS A 15 2.21 7.71 1.59
C LYS A 15 1.30 8.78 2.18
N PHE A 16 1.59 9.25 3.39
CA PHE A 16 0.78 10.27 4.06
C PHE A 16 1.55 10.93 5.21
N TRP A 17 1.05 12.06 5.70
CA TRP A 17 1.51 12.68 6.94
C TRP A 17 0.82 12.04 8.14
N ARG A 18 1.63 11.57 9.08
CA ARG A 18 1.19 10.96 10.34
C ARG A 18 1.56 11.84 11.52
N HIS A 19 0.62 12.03 12.43
CA HIS A 19 0.91 12.36 13.82
C HIS A 19 0.13 11.38 14.69
N LEU A 20 0.83 10.34 15.17
CA LEU A 20 0.25 9.24 15.93
C LEU A 20 0.79 9.24 17.35
N ASN A 21 -0.12 9.19 18.32
CA ASN A 21 0.22 8.81 19.67
C ASN A 21 -0.62 7.60 20.10
N VAL A 22 0.05 6.50 20.44
CA VAL A 22 -0.58 5.24 20.83
C VAL A 22 0.33 4.50 21.80
N GLU A 23 -0.25 3.87 22.83
CA GLU A 23 0.51 3.04 23.77
C GLU A 23 1.10 1.80 23.07
N GLN A 24 1.91 1.02 23.79
CA GLN A 24 2.39 -0.26 23.30
C GLN A 24 1.24 -1.23 22.96
N PRO A 25 1.43 -2.12 21.96
CA PRO A 25 0.35 -2.94 21.38
C PRO A 25 -0.34 -3.93 22.31
N SER A 26 0.21 -4.15 23.51
CA SER A 26 -0.47 -4.94 24.56
C SER A 26 -1.68 -4.23 25.17
N TYR A 27 -1.79 -2.90 25.00
CA TYR A 27 -2.85 -2.08 25.56
C TYR A 27 -3.65 -1.41 24.44
N ASP A 28 -2.96 -0.61 23.61
CA ASP A 28 -3.55 0.06 22.45
C ASP A 28 -2.86 -0.38 21.16
N HIS A 29 -3.64 -0.87 20.19
CA HIS A 29 -3.10 -1.41 18.94
C HIS A 29 -3.66 -0.66 17.72
N ALA A 30 -2.79 0.11 17.06
CA ALA A 30 -3.10 0.86 15.86
C ALA A 30 -2.67 0.10 14.61
N TYR A 31 -3.48 0.17 13.56
CA TYR A 31 -3.23 -0.49 12.28
C TYR A 31 -3.48 0.43 11.09
N LEU A 32 -2.68 0.26 10.04
CA LEU A 32 -3.03 0.57 8.66
C LEU A 32 -3.28 -0.75 7.93
N ARG A 33 -4.46 -0.87 7.31
CA ARG A 33 -4.88 -2.11 6.65
C ARG A 33 -5.29 -1.88 5.21
N VAL A 34 -5.00 -2.87 4.38
CA VAL A 34 -5.35 -2.92 2.96
C VAL A 34 -6.21 -4.14 2.66
N SER A 35 -7.11 -4.03 1.68
CA SER A 35 -7.98 -5.11 1.24
C SER A 35 -8.30 -4.97 -0.25
N SER A 36 -8.45 -6.08 -0.97
CA SER A 36 -8.91 -6.11 -2.36
C SER A 36 -10.39 -6.52 -2.53
N ASP A 37 -11.07 -6.89 -1.44
CA ASP A 37 -12.46 -7.34 -1.45
C ASP A 37 -13.37 -6.62 -0.44
N GLY A 38 -12.80 -5.75 0.41
CA GLY A 38 -13.49 -5.00 1.46
C GLY A 38 -13.86 -5.84 2.69
N VAL A 39 -13.58 -7.15 2.70
CA VAL A 39 -13.97 -8.11 3.74
C VAL A 39 -12.75 -8.66 4.46
N ASN A 40 -11.76 -9.14 3.70
CA ASN A 40 -10.50 -9.68 4.21
C ASN A 40 -9.44 -8.58 4.20
N TRP A 41 -8.82 -8.32 5.34
CA TRP A 41 -7.90 -7.21 5.52
C TRP A 41 -6.52 -7.70 5.95
N SER A 42 -5.49 -7.23 5.25
CA SER A 42 -4.08 -7.43 5.58
C SER A 42 -3.51 -6.20 6.28
N ASP A 43 -2.60 -6.41 7.23
CA ASP A 43 -1.89 -5.35 7.92
C ASP A 43 -0.73 -4.85 7.05
N ALA A 44 -0.83 -3.60 6.57
CA ALA A 44 0.28 -2.92 5.90
C ALA A 44 1.26 -2.32 6.93
N TRP A 45 0.72 -1.91 8.09
CA TRP A 45 1.51 -1.48 9.24
C TRP A 45 0.73 -1.68 10.54
N GLN A 46 1.46 -1.92 11.62
CA GLN A 46 0.96 -1.90 12.99
C GLN A 46 2.02 -1.36 13.97
N ASN A 47 1.62 -0.80 15.11
CA ASN A 47 2.58 -0.42 16.14
C ASN A 47 3.17 -1.66 16.82
N THR A 48 4.50 -1.75 16.89
CA THR A 48 5.22 -2.83 17.62
C THR A 48 5.69 -2.39 19.00
N SER A 49 5.62 -1.09 19.28
CA SER A 49 5.91 -0.42 20.54
C SER A 49 4.98 0.77 20.72
N GLU A 50 5.11 1.47 21.84
CA GLU A 50 4.53 2.81 21.99
C GLU A 50 5.06 3.74 20.87
N VAL A 51 4.18 4.61 20.37
CA VAL A 51 4.51 5.67 19.41
C VAL A 51 4.04 6.99 20.00
N THR A 52 4.94 7.96 20.09
CA THR A 52 4.65 9.32 20.58
C THR A 52 5.26 10.34 19.62
N ASP A 53 4.71 10.45 18.41
CA ASP A 53 5.13 11.47 17.45
C ASP A 53 5.02 12.87 18.11
N SER A 54 6.06 13.69 17.99
CA SER A 54 6.09 15.07 18.49
C SER A 54 5.92 16.11 17.38
N SER A 55 5.88 15.65 16.12
CA SER A 55 5.66 16.45 14.92
C SER A 55 5.05 15.57 13.81
N TRP A 56 4.39 16.20 12.84
CA TRP A 56 3.97 15.51 11.62
C TRP A 56 5.17 14.86 10.94
N THR A 57 5.04 13.56 10.68
CA THR A 57 6.06 12.73 10.05
C THR A 57 5.48 12.10 8.79
N GLN A 58 6.12 12.28 7.65
CA GLN A 58 5.70 11.61 6.43
C GLN A 58 6.14 10.15 6.48
N VAL A 59 5.20 9.24 6.25
CA VAL A 59 5.43 7.80 6.24
C VAL A 59 5.00 7.22 4.91
N GLU A 60 5.60 6.10 4.53
CA GLU A 60 5.28 5.34 3.33
C GLU A 60 5.27 3.85 3.67
N TYR A 61 4.24 3.15 3.22
CA TYR A 61 4.07 1.71 3.44
C TYR A 61 3.76 1.00 2.14
N ASP A 62 4.46 -0.10 1.92
CA ASP A 62 4.21 -1.00 0.80
C ASP A 62 2.87 -1.73 1.00
N ILE A 63 2.07 -1.76 -0.05
CA ILE A 63 0.80 -2.50 -0.11
C ILE A 63 0.70 -3.38 -1.35
N SER A 64 1.81 -3.54 -2.09
CA SER A 64 1.86 -4.21 -3.40
C SER A 64 1.34 -5.65 -3.35
N ASP A 65 1.62 -6.41 -2.27
CA ASP A 65 1.12 -7.77 -2.07
C ASP A 65 -0.40 -7.92 -2.17
N VAL A 66 -1.15 -6.84 -1.89
CA VAL A 66 -2.61 -6.82 -1.97
C VAL A 66 -3.10 -5.94 -3.12
N ALA A 67 -2.38 -4.88 -3.48
CA ALA A 67 -2.87 -3.84 -4.39
C ALA A 67 -2.42 -4.02 -5.85
N ASP A 68 -1.27 -4.63 -6.12
CA ASP A 68 -0.74 -4.75 -7.48
C ASP A 68 -1.75 -5.49 -8.40
N GLY A 69 -2.05 -4.86 -9.53
CA GLY A 69 -2.98 -5.40 -10.54
C GLY A 69 -4.43 -5.54 -10.09
N GLN A 70 -4.84 -4.97 -8.95
CA GLN A 70 -6.21 -5.09 -8.45
C GLN A 70 -7.08 -3.90 -8.88
N SER A 71 -8.26 -4.19 -9.44
CA SER A 71 -9.25 -3.16 -9.83
C SER A 71 -10.06 -2.58 -8.67
N THR A 72 -9.89 -3.14 -7.47
CA THR A 72 -10.59 -2.73 -6.27
C THR A 72 -9.63 -2.87 -5.10
N VAL A 73 -9.22 -1.75 -4.52
CA VAL A 73 -8.38 -1.68 -3.34
C VAL A 73 -8.99 -0.72 -2.32
N TYR A 74 -8.93 -1.10 -1.04
CA TYR A 74 -9.42 -0.31 0.09
C TYR A 74 -8.32 -0.12 1.12
N LEU A 75 -8.30 1.05 1.74
CA LEU A 75 -7.47 1.34 2.90
C LEU A 75 -8.31 1.68 4.13
N ARG A 76 -7.83 1.32 5.32
CA ARG A 76 -8.39 1.81 6.59
C ARG A 76 -7.30 2.00 7.63
N TRP A 77 -7.43 3.10 8.37
CA TRP A 77 -6.71 3.33 9.62
C TRP A 77 -7.62 2.90 10.77
N THR A 78 -7.10 2.06 11.65
CA THR A 78 -7.89 1.44 12.72
C THR A 78 -7.21 1.70 14.04
N MET A 79 -7.98 2.21 15.01
CA MET A 79 -7.69 1.95 16.42
C MET A 79 -8.34 0.61 16.76
N GLY A 80 -7.51 -0.39 17.02
CA GLY A 80 -7.91 -1.75 17.37
C GLY A 80 -8.33 -1.85 18.84
N THR A 81 -7.84 -2.89 19.52
CA THR A 81 -8.07 -3.02 20.96
C THR A 81 -7.46 -1.83 21.69
N THR A 82 -8.19 -1.29 22.66
CA THR A 82 -7.73 -0.26 23.58
C THR A 82 -8.06 -0.66 25.00
N ASP A 83 -7.33 -0.12 25.97
CA ASP A 83 -7.61 -0.33 27.38
C ASP A 83 -8.29 0.90 28.03
N SER A 84 -8.45 0.89 29.36
CA SER A 84 -9.09 2.01 30.06
C SER A 84 -8.12 3.10 30.53
N GLY A 85 -6.82 2.81 30.53
CA GLY A 85 -5.72 3.67 30.97
C GLY A 85 -5.18 4.54 29.84
N TRP A 86 -4.16 5.34 30.16
CA TRP A 86 -3.26 6.06 29.23
C TRP A 86 -3.83 6.34 27.83
N ARG A 87 -4.83 7.24 27.75
CA ARG A 87 -5.49 7.55 26.49
C ARG A 87 -4.68 8.56 25.69
N TYR A 88 -4.00 8.07 24.67
CA TYR A 88 -3.30 8.89 23.70
C TYR A 88 -4.25 9.46 22.63
N SER A 89 -3.72 10.37 21.79
CA SER A 89 -4.50 11.07 20.76
C SER A 89 -4.93 10.18 19.60
N GLY A 90 -4.30 9.01 19.42
CA GLY A 90 -4.57 8.11 18.30
C GLY A 90 -4.08 8.68 16.96
N TRP A 91 -4.76 8.29 15.88
CA TRP A 91 -4.41 8.70 14.52
C TRP A 91 -4.80 10.14 14.20
N ASN A 92 -3.84 10.93 13.75
CA ASN A 92 -4.06 12.13 12.95
C ASN A 92 -3.35 11.91 11.60
N ILE A 93 -4.08 12.15 10.50
CA ILE A 93 -3.71 11.76 9.15
C ILE A 93 -3.98 12.93 8.22
N ASP A 94 -3.02 13.26 7.35
CA ASP A 94 -3.18 14.30 6.32
C ASP A 94 -2.42 13.93 5.02
N ASP A 95 -2.77 14.59 3.91
CA ASP A 95 -2.23 14.40 2.55
C ASP A 95 -1.99 12.92 2.16
N VAL A 96 -3.06 12.14 2.09
CA VAL A 96 -2.98 10.73 1.67
C VAL A 96 -2.76 10.63 0.16
N GLU A 97 -1.67 9.96 -0.21
CA GLU A 97 -1.27 9.66 -1.58
C GLU A 97 -1.14 8.14 -1.78
N VAL A 98 -1.57 7.64 -2.93
CA VAL A 98 -1.27 6.27 -3.38
C VAL A 98 -0.35 6.39 -4.58
N TRP A 99 0.79 5.71 -4.52
CA TRP A 99 1.82 5.69 -5.55
C TRP A 99 1.94 4.30 -6.14
N GLY A 100 2.35 4.22 -7.39
CA GLY A 100 2.63 2.97 -8.08
C GLY A 100 3.37 3.25 -9.38
N LEU A 101 4.04 2.24 -9.89
CA LEU A 101 4.61 2.26 -11.24
C LEU A 101 3.57 1.75 -12.21
N GLU A 102 3.41 2.42 -13.35
CA GLU A 102 2.58 1.87 -14.43
C GLU A 102 3.15 0.51 -14.85
N SER A 103 2.36 -0.54 -14.67
CA SER A 103 2.67 -1.88 -15.12
C SER A 103 2.45 -1.94 -16.62
N VAL A 104 3.49 -1.57 -17.37
CA VAL A 104 3.49 -1.81 -18.81
C VAL A 104 3.66 -3.30 -19.04
N ALA A 105 2.68 -3.91 -19.71
CA ALA A 105 2.82 -5.29 -20.17
C ALA A 105 4.17 -5.45 -20.89
N PRO A 106 4.93 -6.54 -20.62
CA PRO A 106 6.14 -6.80 -21.38
C PRO A 106 5.79 -6.77 -22.87
N PRO A 107 6.65 -6.19 -23.71
CA PRO A 107 6.31 -6.00 -25.11
C PRO A 107 6.00 -7.37 -25.73
N LEU A 108 4.86 -7.47 -26.41
CA LEU A 108 4.40 -8.70 -27.09
C LEU A 108 5.42 -9.22 -28.12
N PHE A 109 6.36 -8.35 -28.49
CA PHE A 109 7.49 -8.62 -29.36
C PHE A 109 8.68 -7.79 -28.89
N THR A 110 9.85 -8.41 -28.72
CA THR A 110 11.10 -7.70 -28.41
C THR A 110 12.20 -8.23 -29.33
N ASP A 111 12.73 -7.33 -30.16
CA ASP A 111 13.88 -7.58 -31.01
C ASP A 111 14.90 -6.46 -30.76
N GLY A 112 16.09 -6.84 -30.32
CA GLY A 112 17.22 -5.92 -30.15
C GLY A 112 18.01 -5.71 -31.44
N PHE A 113 17.69 -6.42 -32.52
CA PHE A 113 18.41 -6.49 -33.80
C PHE A 113 19.89 -6.90 -33.73
N GLU A 114 20.44 -7.14 -32.53
CA GLU A 114 21.85 -7.51 -32.31
C GLU A 114 22.19 -8.94 -32.73
N SER A 115 21.18 -9.82 -32.84
CA SER A 115 21.39 -11.24 -33.20
C SER A 115 21.30 -11.51 -34.71
N GLY A 116 20.78 -10.55 -35.49
CA GLY A 116 20.41 -10.78 -36.89
C GLY A 116 19.33 -11.86 -37.07
N ASP A 117 18.62 -12.24 -36.00
CA ASP A 117 17.63 -13.30 -36.01
C ASP A 117 16.27 -12.77 -36.53
N MET A 118 15.95 -13.11 -37.78
CA MET A 118 14.68 -12.74 -38.42
C MET A 118 13.54 -13.72 -38.13
N ASN A 119 13.74 -14.76 -37.31
CA ASN A 119 12.72 -15.79 -37.06
C ASN A 119 11.46 -15.22 -36.40
N GLN A 120 11.57 -14.11 -35.66
CA GLN A 120 10.42 -13.44 -35.07
C GLN A 120 9.60 -12.61 -36.08
N TRP A 121 10.12 -12.37 -37.30
CA TRP A 121 9.50 -11.53 -38.33
C TRP A 121 8.83 -12.33 -39.47
N ASN A 122 9.00 -13.64 -39.52
CA ASN A 122 8.42 -14.47 -40.58
C ASN A 122 7.01 -14.97 -40.22
N GLY A 123 6.04 -14.07 -40.30
CA GLY A 123 4.62 -14.45 -40.36
C GLY A 123 4.30 -15.07 -41.72
N ASN A 124 3.88 -16.34 -41.74
CA ASN A 124 3.39 -17.03 -42.94
C ASN A 124 2.23 -16.24 -43.58
N PHE A 125 2.45 -15.72 -44.79
CA PHE A 125 1.42 -15.38 -45.76
C PHE A 125 1.39 -16.45 -46.86
#